data_AF-A0A2D5TEG9-F1
#
_entry.id   AF-A0A2D5TEG9-F1
#
_cell.length_a   1.000
_cell.length_b   1.000
_cell.length_c   1.000
_cell.angle_alpha   90.00
_cell.angle_beta   90.00
_cell.angle_gamma   90.00
#
_symmetry.space_group_name_H-M   'P 1'
#
loop_
_entity.id
_entity.type
_entity.pdbx_description
1 polymer ?
#
loop_
_entity_poly.entity_id
_entity_poly.type
_entity_poly.pdbx_seq_one_letter_code
_entity_poly.pdbx_strand_id
1 'polypeptide(L)'
;MIHVSALLFFTFAGAAANALSCTPPNLAKNFNWYQESDKSYQLFVGKVEMKDPTPKYIEGRVRHVKGIAHGRFIEERSLTQVLSFDITVKSICAGSWCGKFPSENQNSDWVIFLEKTSKGDLLTIGPCHQTHGQYITKDQINVLQKCLRQGKCSDGDIKLLQMQ
;
A
#
# COMPACT_ATOMS: atom_id res chain seq x y z
N MET A 1 -27.50 -9.50 -55.05
CA MET A 1 -26.18 -9.03 -54.57
C MET A 1 -26.38 -7.79 -53.71
N ILE A 2 -26.54 -7.96 -52.40
CA ILE A 2 -26.36 -6.89 -51.40
C ILE A 2 -25.81 -7.59 -50.16
N HIS A 3 -24.58 -7.30 -49.78
CA HIS A 3 -24.01 -7.72 -48.50
C HIS A 3 -23.69 -6.46 -47.71
N VAL A 4 -24.47 -6.24 -46.65
CA VAL A 4 -24.29 -5.16 -45.69
C VAL A 4 -23.29 -5.66 -44.64
N SER A 5 -22.04 -5.20 -44.73
CA SER A 5 -21.04 -5.44 -43.68
C SER A 5 -21.28 -4.46 -42.53
N ALA A 6 -21.87 -4.96 -41.44
CA ALA A 6 -21.98 -4.23 -40.18
C ALA A 6 -20.62 -4.27 -39.45
N LEU A 7 -19.90 -3.14 -39.45
CA LEU A 7 -18.72 -2.94 -38.59
C LEU A 7 -19.17 -2.73 -37.14
N LEU A 8 -19.04 -3.78 -36.33
CA LEU A 8 -19.12 -3.70 -34.87
C LEU A 8 -17.83 -3.08 -34.33
N PHE A 9 -17.84 -1.77 -34.08
CA PHE A 9 -16.82 -1.09 -33.29
C PHE A 9 -17.03 -1.41 -31.80
N PHE A 10 -16.29 -2.39 -31.28
CA PHE A 10 -16.18 -2.63 -29.84
C PHE A 10 -15.19 -1.61 -29.25
N THR A 11 -15.69 -0.54 -28.63
CA THR A 11 -14.86 0.43 -27.90
C THR A 11 -14.40 -0.16 -26.58
N PHE A 12 -13.17 -0.67 -26.56
CA PHE A 12 -12.46 -1.09 -25.35
C PHE A 12 -12.02 0.14 -24.53
N ALA A 13 -12.96 0.79 -23.84
CA ALA A 13 -12.69 1.90 -22.93
C ALA A 13 -12.94 1.50 -21.47
N GLY A 14 -12.33 0.38 -21.02
CA GLY A 14 -12.57 -0.16 -19.67
C GLY A 14 -11.42 0.01 -18.67
N ALA A 15 -10.18 0.24 -19.12
CA ALA A 15 -9.01 0.12 -18.24
C ALA A 15 -8.58 1.42 -17.52
N ALA A 16 -9.08 2.58 -17.93
CA ALA A 16 -8.64 3.88 -17.39
C ALA A 16 -9.45 4.38 -16.17
N ALA A 17 -10.57 3.74 -15.85
CA ALA A 17 -11.50 4.25 -14.83
C ALA A 17 -11.01 4.14 -13.39
N ASN A 18 -10.05 3.24 -13.10
CA ASN A 18 -9.54 3.04 -11.73
C ASN A 18 -8.49 4.07 -11.29
N ALA A 19 -7.96 4.89 -12.22
CA ALA A 19 -6.96 5.91 -11.89
C ALA A 19 -7.59 7.19 -11.27
N LEU A 20 -8.86 7.47 -11.57
CA LEU A 20 -9.55 8.70 -11.14
C LEU A 20 -10.39 8.52 -9.87
N SER A 21 -10.57 7.31 -9.36
CA SER A 21 -11.45 7.00 -8.22
C SER A 21 -10.69 6.56 -6.97
N CYS A 22 -9.49 7.12 -6.71
CA CYS A 22 -8.61 6.74 -5.58
C CYS A 22 -9.36 6.74 -4.23
N THR A 23 -10.04 5.64 -3.95
CA THR A 23 -10.86 5.43 -2.77
C THR A 23 -9.89 5.14 -1.62
N PRO A 24 -10.10 5.73 -0.43
CA PRO A 24 -9.26 5.43 0.72
C PRO A 24 -9.14 3.91 0.93
N PRO A 25 -7.92 3.40 1.13
CA PRO A 25 -7.69 1.98 1.32
C PRO A 25 -8.34 1.51 2.63
N ASN A 26 -8.96 0.34 2.61
CA ASN A 26 -9.43 -0.31 3.82
C ASN A 26 -8.34 -1.23 4.35
N LEU A 27 -7.80 -0.94 5.54
CA LEU A 27 -6.68 -1.69 6.11
C LEU A 27 -6.99 -3.17 6.32
N ALA A 28 -8.22 -3.53 6.66
CA ALA A 28 -8.63 -4.93 6.83
C ALA A 28 -8.73 -5.68 5.49
N LYS A 29 -9.23 -5.03 4.43
CA LYS A 29 -9.20 -5.62 3.07
C LYS A 29 -7.78 -5.81 2.59
N ASN A 30 -6.92 -4.82 2.81
CA ASN A 30 -5.50 -4.91 2.46
C ASN A 30 -4.82 -6.03 3.25
N PHE A 31 -5.09 -6.15 4.55
CA PHE A 31 -4.59 -7.26 5.37
C PHE A 31 -4.95 -8.61 4.76
N ASN A 32 -6.21 -8.83 4.43
CA ASN A 32 -6.65 -10.08 3.80
C ASN A 32 -5.96 -10.32 2.45
N TRP A 33 -5.84 -9.29 1.62
CA TRP A 33 -5.14 -9.40 0.33
C TRP A 33 -3.67 -9.80 0.49
N TYR A 34 -2.96 -9.24 1.46
CA TYR A 34 -1.58 -9.61 1.75
C TYR A 34 -1.44 -11.01 2.36
N GLN A 35 -2.40 -11.42 3.22
CA GLN A 35 -2.45 -12.77 3.81
C GLN A 35 -2.70 -13.87 2.76
N GLU A 36 -3.39 -13.54 1.67
CA GLU A 36 -3.65 -14.46 0.55
C GLU A 36 -2.49 -14.54 -0.45
N SER A 37 -1.44 -13.73 -0.28
CA SER A 37 -0.30 -13.73 -1.20
C SER A 37 0.75 -14.79 -0.84
N ASP A 38 1.52 -15.25 -1.83
CA ASP A 38 2.66 -16.15 -1.62
C ASP A 38 3.89 -15.48 -0.97
N LYS A 39 3.78 -14.20 -0.62
CA LYS A 39 4.87 -13.40 -0.05
C LYS A 39 4.67 -13.20 1.45
N SER A 40 5.77 -12.99 2.16
CA SER A 40 5.73 -12.69 3.58
C SER A 40 5.71 -11.17 3.81
N TYR A 41 4.78 -10.73 4.65
CA TYR A 41 4.62 -9.32 5.01
C TYR A 41 4.66 -9.13 6.53
N GLN A 42 5.21 -8.00 6.97
CA GLN A 42 5.10 -7.52 8.34
C GLN A 42 4.27 -6.24 8.39
N LEU A 43 3.40 -6.13 9.39
CA LEU A 43 2.70 -4.89 9.68
C LEU A 43 3.60 -3.97 10.52
N PHE A 44 3.76 -2.77 10.04
CA PHE A 44 4.55 -1.73 10.69
C PHE A 44 3.71 -0.46 10.83
N VAL A 45 3.86 0.25 11.93
CA VAL A 45 3.29 1.58 12.15
C VAL A 45 4.40 2.58 12.36
N GLY A 46 4.46 3.61 11.51
CA GLY A 46 5.49 4.63 11.62
C GLY A 46 5.64 5.48 10.37
N LYS A 47 6.84 6.05 10.22
CA LYS A 47 7.22 6.97 9.15
C LYS A 47 8.36 6.41 8.33
N VAL A 48 8.49 6.91 7.10
CA VAL A 48 9.59 6.57 6.21
C VAL A 48 10.29 7.84 5.78
N GLU A 49 11.58 7.90 6.08
CA GLU A 49 12.49 8.95 5.62
C GLU A 49 13.28 8.45 4.41
N MET A 50 13.49 9.30 3.40
CA MET A 50 14.25 8.92 2.21
C MET A 50 15.72 9.31 2.37
N LYS A 51 16.63 8.34 2.20
CA LYS A 51 18.08 8.59 2.31
C LYS A 51 18.66 9.25 1.06
N ASP A 52 18.08 8.94 -0.09
CA ASP A 52 18.56 9.40 -1.39
C ASP A 52 17.49 10.25 -2.09
N PRO A 53 17.88 11.16 -3.01
CA PRO A 53 16.93 11.89 -3.84
C PRO A 53 15.99 10.95 -4.59
N THR A 54 14.69 11.25 -4.55
CA THR A 54 13.70 10.41 -5.23
C THR A 54 13.88 10.50 -6.76
N PRO A 55 13.94 9.37 -7.48
CA PRO A 55 14.19 9.36 -8.91
C PRO A 55 13.01 9.97 -9.65
N LYS A 56 13.31 10.77 -10.67
CA LYS A 56 12.29 11.28 -11.59
C LYS A 56 11.58 10.13 -12.32
N TYR A 57 10.35 10.37 -12.72
CA TYR A 57 9.62 9.42 -13.56
C TYR A 57 10.30 9.32 -14.93
N ILE A 58 10.57 8.08 -15.35
CA ILE A 58 11.01 7.72 -16.68
C ILE A 58 10.17 6.50 -17.07
N GLU A 59 9.51 6.56 -18.22
CA GLU A 59 8.65 5.49 -18.70
C GLU A 59 9.42 4.16 -18.78
N GLY A 60 8.77 3.07 -18.36
CA GLY A 60 9.36 1.73 -18.34
C GLY A 60 10.44 1.49 -17.27
N ARG A 61 10.80 2.50 -16.46
CA ARG A 61 11.79 2.33 -15.38
C ARG A 61 11.14 2.18 -14.02
N VAL A 62 11.51 1.09 -13.33
CA VAL A 62 11.17 0.89 -11.92
C VAL A 62 11.89 1.93 -11.07
N ARG A 63 11.18 2.53 -10.11
CA ARG A 63 11.71 3.56 -9.22
C ARG A 63 11.92 2.96 -7.85
N HIS A 64 13.17 2.80 -7.44
CA HIS A 64 13.55 2.36 -6.09
C HIS A 64 14.43 3.40 -5.38
N VAL A 65 14.32 3.50 -4.06
CA VAL A 65 15.08 4.43 -3.23
C VAL A 65 15.35 3.76 -1.88
N LYS A 66 16.52 4.03 -1.28
CA LYS A 66 16.78 3.61 0.10
C LYS A 66 16.13 4.58 1.08
N GLY A 67 15.50 4.03 2.11
CA GLY A 67 14.88 4.81 3.18
C GLY A 67 15.16 4.23 4.54
N ILE A 68 14.78 4.96 5.57
CA ILE A 68 14.76 4.50 6.96
C ILE A 68 13.30 4.49 7.41
N ALA A 69 12.84 3.35 7.92
CA ALA A 69 11.56 3.26 8.60
C ALA A 69 11.77 3.54 10.09
N HIS A 70 10.95 4.42 10.67
CA HIS A 70 10.96 4.79 12.09
C HIS A 70 9.59 4.52 12.70
N GLY A 71 9.52 3.64 13.70
CA GLY A 71 8.22 3.21 14.22
C GLY A 71 8.27 1.89 14.97
N ARG A 72 7.19 1.12 14.89
CA ARG A 72 6.99 -0.13 15.64
C ARG A 72 6.36 -1.18 14.73
N PHE A 73 6.69 -2.45 14.93
CA PHE A 73 5.90 -3.52 14.34
C PHE A 73 4.60 -3.71 15.12
N ILE A 74 3.54 -4.04 14.40
CA ILE A 74 2.25 -4.46 14.96
C ILE A 74 2.30 -5.98 15.07
N GLU A 75 2.35 -6.49 16.30
CA GLU A 75 2.29 -7.92 16.60
C GLU A 75 0.90 -8.29 17.13
N GLU A 76 0.60 -9.58 17.21
CA GLU A 76 -0.70 -10.12 17.63
C GLU A 76 -1.27 -9.54 18.93
N ARG A 77 -0.44 -9.08 19.87
CA ARG A 77 -0.88 -8.61 21.20
C ARG A 77 -0.30 -7.26 21.62
N SER A 78 0.72 -6.77 20.92
CA SER A 78 1.47 -5.58 21.31
C SER A 78 2.05 -4.86 20.10
N LEU A 79 2.50 -3.63 20.33
CA LEU A 79 3.47 -3.01 19.46
C LEU A 79 4.86 -3.32 19.99
N THR A 80 5.84 -3.51 19.11
CA THR A 80 7.24 -3.63 19.53
C THR A 80 7.74 -2.32 20.14
N GLN A 81 8.96 -2.34 20.70
CA GLN A 81 9.70 -1.11 20.97
C GLN A 81 9.89 -0.28 19.70
N VAL A 82 10.10 1.03 19.87
CA VAL A 82 10.43 1.91 18.74
C VAL A 82 11.77 1.50 18.16
N LEU A 83 11.84 1.39 16.84
CA LEU A 83 13.06 1.06 16.12
C LEU A 83 13.19 1.88 14.84
N SER A 84 14.42 1.90 14.33
CA SER A 84 14.80 2.52 13.07
C SER A 84 15.60 1.52 12.26
N PHE A 85 15.26 1.30 10.99
CA PHE A 85 15.96 0.35 10.14
C PHE A 85 15.85 0.69 8.66
N ASP A 86 16.80 0.15 7.88
CA ASP A 86 16.88 0.39 6.45
C ASP A 86 15.82 -0.40 5.70
N ILE A 87 15.13 0.29 4.79
CA ILE A 87 14.18 -0.30 3.87
C ILE A 87 14.48 0.12 2.43
N THR A 88 13.95 -0.66 1.49
CA THR A 88 13.85 -0.23 0.10
C THR A 88 12.43 0.25 -0.17
N VAL A 89 12.27 1.43 -0.77
CA VAL A 89 10.96 1.94 -1.20
C VAL A 89 10.89 1.83 -2.71
N LYS A 90 9.87 1.13 -3.21
CA LYS A 90 9.59 0.93 -4.63
C LYS A 90 8.30 1.66 -5.00
N SER A 91 8.37 2.57 -5.95
CA SER A 91 7.19 3.20 -6.55
C SER A 91 6.82 2.47 -7.85
N ILE A 92 5.54 2.09 -7.97
CA ILE A 92 4.96 1.53 -9.19
C ILE A 92 3.99 2.52 -9.83
N CYS A 93 3.78 2.38 -11.15
CA CYS A 93 2.97 3.29 -11.94
C CYS A 93 1.84 2.56 -12.67
N ALA A 94 0.71 3.25 -12.86
CA ALA A 94 -0.33 2.91 -13.82
C ALA A 94 -0.31 3.98 -14.92
N GLY A 95 0.29 3.64 -16.06
CA GLY A 95 0.63 4.62 -17.09
C GLY A 95 1.58 5.70 -16.54
N SER A 96 1.25 6.97 -16.79
CA SER A 96 2.03 8.12 -16.29
C SER A 96 1.79 8.45 -14.81
N TRP A 97 0.83 7.80 -14.15
CA TRP A 97 0.56 8.03 -12.74
C TRP A 97 1.39 7.07 -11.89
N CYS A 98 2.27 7.59 -11.03
CA CYS A 98 3.11 6.77 -10.15
C CYS A 98 2.81 7.03 -8.68
N GLY A 99 3.12 6.05 -7.84
CA GLY A 99 3.14 6.25 -6.40
C GLY A 99 4.13 7.34 -6.00
N LYS A 100 3.72 8.23 -5.11
CA LYS A 100 4.57 9.29 -4.59
C LYS A 100 5.40 8.74 -3.43
N PHE A 101 6.71 9.01 -3.45
CA PHE A 101 7.57 8.69 -2.33
C PHE A 101 7.17 9.50 -1.09
N PRO A 102 7.31 8.96 0.13
CA PRO A 102 7.08 9.70 1.36
C PRO A 102 7.95 10.97 1.40
N SER A 103 7.37 12.08 1.85
CA SER A 103 8.07 13.36 2.01
C SER A 103 8.48 13.55 3.47
N GLU A 104 9.57 14.27 3.72
CA GLU A 104 10.07 14.57 5.07
C GLU A 104 9.05 15.25 6.00
N ASN A 105 8.11 16.05 5.46
CA ASN A 105 7.12 16.79 6.25
C ASN A 105 5.89 15.96 6.67
N GLN A 106 6.06 14.65 6.81
CA GLN A 106 4.97 13.75 7.14
C GLN A 106 4.75 13.69 8.65
N ASN A 107 3.71 14.37 9.10
CA ASN A 107 3.46 14.54 10.53
C ASN A 107 2.72 13.37 11.18
N SER A 108 2.25 12.37 10.42
CA SER A 108 1.46 11.25 10.94
C SER A 108 2.14 9.90 10.72
N ASP A 109 1.95 8.97 11.66
CA ASP A 109 2.36 7.58 11.53
C ASP A 109 1.37 6.80 10.67
N TRP A 110 1.87 5.86 9.87
CA TRP A 110 1.11 5.11 8.89
C TRP A 110 1.23 3.61 9.11
N VAL A 111 0.19 2.86 8.77
CA VAL A 111 0.32 1.41 8.62
C VAL A 111 0.94 1.07 7.28
N ILE A 112 2.01 0.30 7.35
CA ILE A 112 2.85 -0.10 6.24
C ILE A 112 2.92 -1.62 6.25
N PHE A 113 2.67 -2.23 5.09
CA PHE A 113 2.89 -3.65 4.86
C PHE A 113 4.29 -3.78 4.22
N LEU A 114 5.26 -4.22 5.01
CA LEU A 114 6.64 -4.41 4.57
C LEU A 114 6.82 -5.84 4.08
N GLU A 115 7.13 -5.99 2.79
CA GLU A 115 7.46 -7.28 2.19
C GLU A 115 8.85 -7.73 2.67
N LYS A 116 8.96 -8.95 3.18
CA LYS A 116 10.24 -9.60 3.46
C LYS A 116 10.81 -10.18 2.18
N THR A 117 11.96 -9.64 1.77
CA THR A 117 12.70 -10.14 0.61
C THR A 117 14.09 -10.61 1.01
N SER A 118 14.78 -11.35 0.14
CA SER A 118 16.18 -11.72 0.36
C SER A 118 17.14 -10.52 0.43
N LYS A 119 16.70 -9.33 0.00
CA LYS A 119 17.47 -8.08 0.01
C LYS A 119 17.08 -7.14 1.17
N GLY A 120 16.25 -7.63 2.10
CA GLY A 120 15.70 -6.87 3.21
C GLY A 120 14.23 -6.47 3.02
N ASP A 121 13.79 -5.52 3.83
CA ASP A 121 12.41 -5.04 3.85
C ASP A 121 12.11 -4.11 2.67
N LEU A 122 10.98 -4.37 2.01
CA LEU A 122 10.52 -3.65 0.83
C LEU A 122 9.13 -3.04 1.07
N LEU A 123 9.05 -1.72 0.95
CA LEU A 123 7.80 -0.98 0.84
C LEU A 123 7.47 -0.76 -0.63
N THR A 124 6.31 -1.22 -1.09
CA THR A 124 5.80 -0.91 -2.44
C THR A 124 4.69 0.14 -2.35
N ILE A 125 4.80 1.21 -3.14
CA ILE A 125 3.85 2.33 -3.18
C ILE A 125 3.19 2.36 -4.56
N GLY A 126 1.86 2.24 -4.56
CA GLY A 126 1.02 2.27 -5.75
C GLY A 126 0.65 3.68 -6.23
N PRO A 127 0.12 3.80 -7.46
CA PRO A 127 -0.28 5.08 -8.07
C PRO A 127 -1.43 5.75 -7.34
N CYS A 128 -2.43 4.98 -6.93
CA CYS A 128 -3.40 5.45 -5.96
C CYS A 128 -2.65 5.60 -4.64
N HIS A 129 -2.64 6.79 -4.05
CA HIS A 129 -1.99 7.13 -2.77
C HIS A 129 -2.58 6.35 -1.57
N GLN A 130 -2.68 5.03 -1.67
CA GLN A 130 -3.17 4.08 -0.68
C GLN A 130 -2.23 3.96 0.53
N THR A 131 -1.25 4.86 0.62
CA THR A 131 -0.34 5.00 1.75
C THR A 131 -0.36 6.42 2.33
N HIS A 132 -1.24 7.31 1.87
CA HIS A 132 -1.47 8.58 2.58
C HIS A 132 -2.25 8.29 3.84
N GLY A 133 -1.52 7.97 4.90
CA GLY A 133 -2.11 7.58 6.16
C GLY A 133 -3.00 8.68 6.70
N GLN A 134 -4.24 8.28 6.95
CA GLN A 134 -5.00 8.89 8.03
C GLN A 134 -4.23 8.65 9.34
N TYR A 135 -4.43 9.55 10.31
CA TYR A 135 -3.95 9.33 11.67
C TYR A 135 -4.41 7.96 12.15
N ILE A 136 -3.48 7.06 12.41
CA ILE A 136 -3.87 5.74 12.92
C ILE A 136 -4.26 5.84 14.39
N THR A 137 -5.46 5.37 14.71
CA THR A 137 -5.94 5.32 16.09
C THR A 137 -5.53 4.01 16.76
N LYS A 138 -5.50 4.01 18.09
CA LYS A 138 -5.26 2.79 18.88
C LYS A 138 -6.29 1.70 18.55
N ASP A 139 -7.53 2.06 18.25
CA ASP A 139 -8.59 1.11 17.92
C ASP A 139 -8.32 0.40 16.59
N GLN A 140 -7.80 1.12 15.59
CA GLN A 140 -7.40 0.53 14.31
C GLN A 140 -6.25 -0.45 14.49
N ILE A 141 -5.27 -0.13 15.36
CA ILE A 141 -4.21 -1.06 15.74
C ILE A 141 -4.80 -2.30 16.40
N ASN A 142 -5.71 -2.15 17.37
CA ASN A 142 -6.34 -3.27 18.06
C ASN A 142 -7.10 -4.21 17.10
N VAL A 143 -7.76 -3.65 16.07
CA VAL A 143 -8.41 -4.43 15.02
C VAL A 143 -7.37 -5.21 14.20
N LEU A 144 -6.26 -4.59 13.79
CA LEU A 144 -5.20 -5.28 13.06
C LEU A 144 -4.54 -6.39 13.89
N GLN A 145 -4.33 -6.16 15.18
CA GLN A 145 -3.84 -7.19 16.11
C GLN A 145 -4.81 -8.37 16.24
N LYS A 146 -6.12 -8.09 16.23
CA LYS A 146 -7.15 -9.13 16.18
C LYS A 146 -7.06 -9.91 14.87
N CYS A 147 -6.92 -9.24 13.72
CA CYS A 147 -6.77 -9.91 12.44
C CYS A 147 -5.52 -10.80 12.40
N LEU A 148 -4.40 -10.34 12.95
CA LEU A 148 -3.16 -11.14 13.08
C LEU A 148 -3.40 -12.44 13.84
N ARG A 149 -4.04 -12.37 15.02
CA ARG A 149 -4.38 -13.57 15.83
C ARG A 149 -5.29 -14.55 15.11
N GLN A 150 -6.12 -14.06 14.19
CA GLN A 150 -7.11 -14.86 13.46
C GLN A 150 -6.60 -15.32 12.09
N GLY A 151 -5.45 -14.82 11.64
CA GLY A 151 -4.92 -15.03 10.28
C GLY A 151 -5.72 -14.32 9.17
N LYS A 152 -6.81 -13.64 9.51
CA LYS A 152 -7.68 -12.86 8.59
C LYS A 152 -8.51 -11.83 9.36
N CYS A 153 -8.90 -10.76 8.70
CA CYS A 153 -9.93 -9.84 9.15
C CYS A 153 -11.32 -10.34 8.73
N SER A 154 -12.31 -10.18 9.61
CA SER A 154 -13.72 -10.49 9.33
C SER A 154 -14.43 -9.34 8.60
N ASP A 155 -15.64 -9.60 8.06
CA ASP A 155 -16.49 -8.56 7.46
C ASP A 155 -16.84 -7.44 8.46
N GLY A 156 -16.95 -7.78 9.75
CA GLY A 156 -17.14 -6.79 10.80
C GLY A 156 -15.94 -5.87 10.95
N ASP A 157 -14.72 -6.43 10.90
CA ASP A 157 -13.48 -5.66 10.97
C ASP A 157 -13.31 -4.77 9.72
N ILE A 158 -13.69 -5.27 8.54
CA ILE A 158 -13.72 -4.50 7.29
C ILE A 158 -14.65 -3.29 7.44
N LYS A 159 -15.87 -3.47 7.94
CA LYS A 159 -16.81 -2.35 8.14
C LYS A 159 -16.28 -1.34 9.15
N LEU A 160 -15.70 -1.78 10.25
CA LEU A 160 -15.10 -0.90 11.27
C LEU A 160 -14.00 -0.02 10.69
N LEU A 161 -13.14 -0.58 9.82
CA LEU A 161 -12.05 0.17 9.17
C LEU A 161 -12.47 0.88 7.86
N GLN A 162 -13.75 0.81 7.47
CA GLN A 162 -14.28 1.51 6.29
C GLN A 162 -15.02 2.81 6.65
N MET A 163 -15.58 2.90 7.86
CA MET A 163 -16.46 4.00 8.29
C MET A 163 -15.71 5.12 9.03
N GLN A 164 -14.40 5.25 8.83
CA GLN A 164 -13.52 6.18 9.54
C GLN A 164 -12.68 7.01 8.56
#